data_AF-A0A1G2QD49-F1
#
_entry.id   AF-A0A1G2QD49-F1
#
_cell.length_a   1.000
_cell.length_b   1.000
_cell.length_c   1.000
_cell.angle_alpha   90.00
_cell.angle_beta   90.00
_cell.angle_gamma   90.00
#
_symmetry.space_group_name_H-M   'P 1'
#
loop_
_entity.id
_entity.type
_entity.pdbx_description
1 polymer ?
#
loop_
_entity_poly.entity_id
_entity_poly.type
_entity_poly.pdbx_seq_one_letter_code
_entity_poly.pdbx_strand_id
1 'polypeptide(L)'
;MYNVAFVYTEEAGAYQGVVTWTSFGSKEEFDEWYDDEIKKEKRVVEEGVSDKRCIELSLQTPFSSRLAVMIEESIIPDTQEIDPQLLAMNLALQLVVPKPPQ
;
A
#
# COMPACT_ATOMS: atom_id res chain seq x y z
N MET A 1 4.81 17.64 10.57
CA MET A 1 4.50 16.39 9.84
C MET A 1 3.00 16.31 9.68
N TYR A 2 2.56 16.22 8.44
CA TYR A 2 1.17 16.09 8.03
C TYR A 2 1.04 14.75 7.31
N ASN A 3 0.51 13.75 8.01
CA ASN A 3 0.41 12.40 7.46
C ASN A 3 -0.92 12.22 6.73
N VAL A 4 -0.85 11.58 5.58
CA VAL A 4 -2.03 11.25 4.78
C VAL A 4 -1.99 9.78 4.42
N ALA A 5 -3.09 9.09 4.71
CA ALA A 5 -3.32 7.71 4.31
C ALA A 5 -4.11 7.68 3.00
N PHE A 6 -3.70 6.80 2.09
CA PHE A 6 -4.26 6.64 0.76
C PHE A 6 -4.67 5.20 0.54
N VAL A 7 -5.69 5.00 -0.28
CA VAL A 7 -6.00 3.70 -0.89
C VAL A 7 -5.77 3.81 -2.39
N TYR A 8 -5.03 2.84 -2.92
CA TYR A 8 -4.85 2.71 -4.36
C TYR A 8 -6.17 2.36 -5.05
N THR A 9 -6.47 3.05 -6.14
CA THR A 9 -7.68 2.86 -6.96
C THR A 9 -7.48 1.72 -7.97
N GLU A 10 -8.47 1.51 -8.84
CA GLU A 10 -8.37 0.56 -9.96
C GLU A 10 -7.28 0.94 -10.97
N GLU A 11 -6.99 2.23 -11.15
CA GLU A 11 -5.95 2.72 -12.08
C GLU A 11 -4.55 2.29 -11.67
N ALA A 12 -4.34 1.99 -10.38
CA ALA A 12 -3.06 1.50 -9.86
C ALA A 12 -2.80 0.00 -10.14
N GLY A 13 -3.70 -0.67 -10.86
CA GLY A 13 -3.53 -2.07 -11.28
C GLY A 13 -3.42 -3.04 -10.11
N ALA A 14 -2.35 -3.82 -10.05
CA ALA A 14 -2.13 -4.84 -9.02
C ALA A 14 -2.10 -4.28 -7.58
N TYR A 15 -1.89 -2.97 -7.42
CA TYR A 15 -1.90 -2.29 -6.14
C TYR A 15 -3.31 -1.89 -5.66
N GLN A 16 -4.36 -2.08 -6.46
CA GLN A 16 -5.73 -1.71 -6.10
C GLN A 16 -6.12 -2.19 -4.69
N GLY A 17 -6.64 -1.26 -3.88
CA GLY A 17 -7.10 -1.52 -2.53
C GLY A 17 -5.99 -1.57 -1.47
N VAL A 18 -4.72 -1.45 -1.85
CA VAL A 18 -3.63 -1.30 -0.89
C VAL A 18 -3.71 0.06 -0.20
N VAL A 19 -3.65 0.03 1.13
CA VAL A 19 -3.64 1.23 1.97
C VAL A 19 -2.21 1.56 2.38
N THR A 20 -1.70 2.68 1.88
CA THR A 20 -0.38 3.23 2.19
C THR A 20 -0.52 4.59 2.86
N TRP A 21 0.57 5.14 3.40
CA TRP A 21 0.59 6.49 3.94
C TRP A 21 1.90 7.19 3.65
N THR A 22 1.86 8.52 3.62
CA THR A 22 3.04 9.37 3.39
C THR A 22 2.97 10.58 4.30
N SER A 23 4.13 11.00 4.80
CA SER A 23 4.28 12.20 5.61
C SER A 23 4.75 13.37 4.75
N PHE A 24 4.07 14.49 4.90
CA PHE A 24 4.45 15.77 4.30
C PHE A 24 4.91 16.73 5.40
N GLY A 25 5.69 17.75 5.05
CA GLY A 25 6.08 18.82 5.97
C GLY A 25 4.87 19.62 6.45
N SER A 26 3.94 19.92 5.55
CA SER A 26 2.70 20.66 5.81
C SER A 26 1.52 20.18 4.94
N LYS A 27 0.34 20.77 5.14
CA LYS A 27 -0.83 20.48 4.29
C LYS A 27 -0.65 21.04 2.88
N GLU A 28 0.01 22.19 2.76
CA GLU A 28 0.27 22.85 1.46
C GLU A 28 1.16 21.99 0.57
N GLU A 29 2.21 21.38 1.14
CA GLU A 29 3.08 20.44 0.41
C GLU A 29 2.31 19.21 -0.08
N PHE A 30 1.37 18.71 0.73
CA PHE A 30 0.47 17.63 0.31
C PHE A 30 -0.44 18.09 -0.84
N ASP A 31 -1.06 19.26 -0.73
CA ASP A 31 -1.98 19.78 -1.73
C ASP A 31 -1.26 20.06 -3.08
N GLU A 32 0.02 20.45 -3.05
CA GLU A 32 0.88 20.59 -4.23
C GLU A 32 1.24 19.24 -4.87
N TRP A 33 1.51 18.22 -4.05
CA TRP A 33 1.85 16.88 -4.53
C TRP A 33 0.63 16.10 -5.03
N TYR A 34 -0.55 16.30 -4.43
CA TYR A 34 -1.77 15.54 -4.70
C TYR A 34 -2.55 16.12 -5.89
N ASP A 35 -1.91 16.08 -7.06
CA ASP A 35 -2.44 16.55 -8.33
C ASP A 35 -3.46 15.57 -8.97
N ASP A 36 -3.92 15.91 -10.17
CA ASP A 36 -4.92 15.12 -10.90
C ASP A 36 -4.39 13.78 -11.44
N GLU A 37 -3.07 13.59 -11.54
CA GLU A 37 -2.46 12.31 -11.88
C GLU A 37 -2.47 11.40 -10.66
N ILE A 38 -2.01 11.90 -9.52
CA ILE A 38 -2.02 11.15 -8.27
C ILE A 38 -3.44 10.79 -7.84
N LYS A 39 -4.42 11.69 -8.02
CA LYS A 39 -5.84 11.42 -7.71
C LYS A 39 -6.45 10.27 -8.51
N LYS A 40 -5.90 9.96 -9.69
CA LYS A 40 -6.37 8.81 -10.48
C LYS A 40 -5.97 7.52 -9.79
N GLU A 41 -4.73 7.41 -9.36
CA GLU A 41 -4.17 6.18 -8.77
C GLU A 41 -4.41 6.05 -7.27
N LYS A 42 -4.59 7.17 -6.55
CA LYS A 42 -4.68 7.20 -5.09
C LYS A 42 -5.87 8.04 -4.66
N ARG A 43 -6.64 7.51 -3.71
CA ARG A 43 -7.71 8.23 -3.02
C ARG A 43 -7.34 8.41 -1.55
N VAL A 44 -7.45 9.63 -1.04
CA VAL A 44 -7.30 9.91 0.40
C VAL A 44 -8.32 9.12 1.21
N VAL A 45 -7.85 8.42 2.23
CA VAL A 45 -8.65 7.73 3.24
C VAL A 45 -8.81 8.63 4.46
N GLU A 46 -7.71 9.19 4.95
CA GLU A 46 -7.67 10.05 6.15
C GLU A 46 -6.44 10.97 6.05
N GLU A 47 -6.56 12.24 6.47
CA GLU A 47 -5.48 13.24 6.42
C GLU A 47 -5.25 13.88 7.79
N GLY A 48 -4.03 14.37 8.06
CA GLY A 48 -3.67 15.00 9.33
C GLY A 48 -3.64 14.03 10.51
N VAL A 49 -3.36 12.75 10.26
CA VAL A 49 -3.48 11.67 11.25
C VAL A 49 -2.15 11.33 11.93
N SER A 50 -2.22 10.68 13.10
CA SER A 50 -1.02 10.17 13.78
C SER A 50 -0.39 8.97 13.06
N ASP A 51 0.89 8.71 13.29
CA ASP A 51 1.60 7.54 12.74
C ASP A 51 0.92 6.23 13.16
N LYS A 52 0.45 6.14 14.42
CA LYS A 52 -0.29 4.97 14.92
C LYS A 52 -1.56 4.72 14.09
N ARG A 53 -2.30 5.78 13.77
CA ARG A 53 -3.51 5.69 12.95
C ARG A 53 -3.18 5.29 11.52
N CYS A 54 -2.08 5.80 10.95
CA CYS A 54 -1.60 5.37 9.64
C CYS A 54 -1.31 3.87 9.59
N ILE A 55 -0.63 3.34 10.61
CA ILE A 55 -0.34 1.90 10.73
C ILE A 55 -1.65 1.10 10.81
N GLU A 56 -2.60 1.52 11.66
CA GLU A 56 -3.91 0.87 11.78
C GLU A 56 -4.67 0.83 10.45
N LEU A 57 -4.62 1.92 9.67
CA LEU A 57 -5.26 2.00 8.35
C LEU A 57 -4.56 1.08 7.35
N SER A 58 -3.23 1.06 7.30
CA SER A 58 -2.48 0.15 6.42
C SER A 58 -2.75 -1.32 6.71
N LEU A 59 -2.97 -1.68 7.99
CA LEU A 59 -3.36 -3.05 8.38
C LEU A 59 -4.74 -3.47 7.87
N GLN A 60 -5.60 -2.53 7.49
CA GLN A 60 -6.91 -2.82 6.88
C GLN A 60 -6.83 -3.15 5.38
N THR A 61 -5.63 -3.08 4.78
CA THR A 61 -5.44 -3.52 3.39
C THR A 61 -5.96 -4.95 3.21
N PRO A 62 -6.93 -5.17 2.29
CA PRO A 62 -7.50 -6.48 2.04
C PRO A 62 -6.43 -7.50 1.67
N PHE A 63 -6.57 -8.73 2.17
CA PHE A 63 -5.61 -9.79 1.89
C PHE A 63 -5.45 -10.05 0.38
N SER A 64 -6.56 -9.99 -0.38
CA SER A 64 -6.54 -10.13 -1.84
C SER A 64 -5.68 -9.07 -2.53
N SER A 65 -5.74 -7.81 -2.07
CA SER A 65 -4.89 -6.73 -2.59
C SER A 65 -3.42 -6.98 -2.29
N ARG A 66 -3.09 -7.46 -1.08
CA ARG A 66 -1.71 -7.85 -0.75
C ARG A 66 -1.21 -8.97 -1.64
N LEU A 67 -2.05 -9.99 -1.88
CA LEU A 67 -1.71 -11.11 -2.74
C LEU A 67 -1.44 -10.66 -4.19
N ALA A 68 -2.27 -9.76 -4.71
CA ALA A 68 -2.07 -9.19 -6.04
C ALA A 68 -0.72 -8.47 -6.16
N VAL A 69 -0.38 -7.63 -5.18
CA VAL A 69 0.96 -6.97 -5.13
C VAL A 69 2.08 -7.99 -5.07
N MET A 70 1.97 -9.03 -4.25
CA MET A 70 3.02 -10.05 -4.15
C MET A 70 3.22 -10.79 -5.47
N ILE A 71 2.14 -11.06 -6.21
CA ILE A 71 2.22 -11.68 -7.54
C ILE A 71 2.93 -10.72 -8.50
N GLU A 72 2.49 -9.46 -8.57
CA GLU A 72 3.08 -8.44 -9.43
C GLU A 72 4.57 -8.25 -9.18
N GLU A 73 4.97 -8.09 -7.91
CA GLU A 73 6.37 -7.92 -7.52
C GLU A 73 7.21 -9.18 -7.72
N SER A 74 6.58 -10.33 -7.99
CA SER A 74 7.27 -11.57 -8.32
C SER A 74 7.39 -11.82 -9.84
N ILE A 75 6.87 -10.93 -10.68
CA ILE A 75 7.00 -11.04 -12.14
C ILE A 75 8.42 -10.63 -12.56
N ILE A 76 9.11 -11.52 -13.28
CA ILE A 76 10.41 -11.24 -13.88
C ILE A 76 10.19 -10.34 -15.10
N PRO A 77 10.74 -9.10 -15.14
CA PRO A 77 10.41 -8.14 -16.19
C PRO A 77 10.65 -8.64 -17.61
N ASP A 78 11.75 -9.37 -17.83
CA ASP A 78 12.17 -9.81 -19.17
C ASP A 78 11.35 -10.98 -19.71
N THR A 79 10.92 -11.91 -18.84
CA THR A 79 10.25 -13.16 -19.25
C THR A 79 8.74 -13.13 -19.01
N GLN A 80 8.26 -12.19 -18.19
CA GLN A 80 6.88 -12.15 -17.69
C GLN A 80 6.47 -13.42 -16.93
N GLU A 81 7.45 -14.23 -16.51
CA GLU A 81 7.23 -15.40 -15.66
C GLU A 81 7.26 -14.98 -14.18
N ILE A 82 6.53 -15.73 -13.35
CA ILE A 82 6.56 -15.53 -11.89
C ILE A 82 7.80 -16.25 -11.33
N ASP A 83 8.63 -15.54 -10.55
CA ASP A 83 9.65 -16.16 -9.71
C ASP A 83 8.96 -16.85 -8.51
N PRO A 84 8.91 -18.19 -8.49
CA PRO A 84 8.21 -18.92 -7.43
C PRO A 84 8.91 -18.80 -6.08
N GLN A 85 10.22 -18.51 -6.03
CA GLN A 85 10.95 -18.34 -4.79
C GLN A 85 10.63 -16.99 -4.16
N LEU A 86 10.60 -15.93 -4.98
CA LEU A 86 10.22 -14.60 -4.53
C LEU A 86 8.77 -14.55 -4.03
N LEU A 87 7.85 -15.17 -4.78
CA LEU A 87 6.45 -15.27 -4.37
C LEU A 87 6.31 -16.05 -3.05
N ALA A 88 6.99 -17.20 -2.90
CA ALA A 88 6.96 -17.99 -1.68
C ALA A 88 7.52 -17.23 -0.46
N MET A 89 8.60 -16.47 -0.64
CA MET A 89 9.17 -15.64 0.42
C MET A 89 8.19 -14.55 0.86
N ASN A 90 7.57 -13.85 -0.09
CA ASN A 90 6.60 -12.79 0.19
C ASN A 90 5.36 -13.32 0.92
N LEU A 91 4.85 -14.48 0.50
CA LEU A 91 3.75 -15.18 1.19
C LEU A 91 4.13 -15.57 2.62
N ALA A 92 5.33 -16.10 2.82
CA ALA A 92 5.79 -16.52 4.15
C ALA A 92 5.83 -15.35 5.13
N LEU A 93 6.34 -14.17 4.71
CA LEU A 93 6.40 -12.97 5.56
C LEU A 93 5.02 -12.49 6.05
N GLN A 94 3.97 -12.73 5.26
CA GLN A 94 2.61 -12.28 5.59
C GLN A 94 1.82 -13.30 6.42
N LEU A 95 2.23 -14.56 6.41
CA LEU A 95 1.65 -15.63 7.24
C LEU A 95 2.24 -15.69 8.65
N VAL A 96 3.40 -15.04 8.90
CA VAL A 96 3.91 -14.80 10.25
C VAL A 96 3.14 -13.64 10.89
N VAL A 97 1.86 -13.84 11.16
CA VAL A 97 1.09 -12.92 12.00
C VAL A 97 1.57 -13.09 13.44
N PRO A 98 2.04 -12.04 14.13
CA PRO A 98 2.32 -12.15 15.57
C PRO A 98 1.04 -12.57 16.27
N LYS A 99 1.10 -13.66 17.03
CA LYS A 99 0.01 -14.10 17.90
C LYS A 99 -0.44 -12.89 18.74
N PRO A 100 -1.74 -12.55 18.80
CA PRO A 100 -2.18 -11.49 19.71
C PRO A 100 -1.69 -11.83 21.12
N PRO A 101 -1.21 -10.84 21.90
CA PRO A 101 -0.83 -11.08 23.29
C PRO A 101 -2.03 -11.70 24.03
N GLN A 102 -1.76 -12.78 24.77
CA GLN A 102 -2.75 -13.45 25.62
C GLN A 102 -3.09 -12.59 26.83
#